data_AF-A0A8B9G6A8-F1
#
_entry.id   AF-A0A8B9G6A8-F1
#
_cell.length_a   1.000
_cell.length_b   1.000
_cell.length_c   1.000
_cell.angle_alpha   90.00
_cell.angle_beta   90.00
_cell.angle_gamma   90.00
#
_symmetry.space_group_name_H-M   'P 1'
#
loop_
_entity.id
_entity.type
_entity.pdbx_description
1 polymer ?
#
loop_
_entity_poly.entity_id
_entity_poly.type
_entity_poly.pdbx_seq_one_letter_code
_entity_poly.pdbx_strand_id
1 'polypeptide(L)'
;MATATWRYRGAPGSEQPAVLVQFSNGRLQQTGSMRFTVYRNRDAAHPRKKHRRILVSETERLSYVGNNFGSGAMKCNSLCSYFVGVLDKDSGQMEVYNAEIFNMQPLLSDNLVPDDTKDYQNKSYREKMDLCIEAFGTSKQKRALNSRRMNAVGSDIFNAAVTKAAANIIDAKGVTALIQDVAQDDVQNISTFLPPCNEDADKPENVYKFEDILSPAEYEALRIPAAAFVNITPEEITKKTQDRSHCCFVLEELKFLPANEKSRDHKARCLWFLDTLVKFSYQKVIKTKYPMGHECPQIISKKLMRNFTSLTYNNSSVQNLVSASMKAKITAYVIALALHINNFQINLTVLQNDLKLKESS
;
A
#
# COMPACT_ATOMS: atom_id res chain seq x y z
N MET A 1 15.81 -50.66 -47.58
CA MET A 1 15.47 -49.72 -46.49
C MET A 1 16.64 -49.67 -45.55
N ALA A 2 17.39 -48.56 -45.51
CA ALA A 2 18.50 -48.43 -44.58
C ALA A 2 17.93 -48.28 -43.16
N THR A 3 18.11 -49.31 -42.33
CA THR A 3 17.68 -49.30 -40.92
C THR A 3 18.66 -48.45 -40.13
N ALA A 4 18.28 -47.22 -39.78
CA ALA A 4 19.06 -46.38 -38.88
C ALA A 4 19.08 -47.02 -37.49
N THR A 5 20.28 -47.25 -36.95
CA THR A 5 20.47 -47.85 -35.62
C THR A 5 20.98 -46.79 -34.67
N TRP A 6 20.39 -46.71 -33.47
CA TRP A 6 20.83 -45.78 -32.44
C TRP A 6 21.59 -46.55 -31.36
N ARG A 7 22.74 -45.99 -30.95
CA ARG A 7 23.60 -46.54 -29.91
C ARG A 7 23.68 -45.53 -28.77
N TYR A 8 23.17 -45.92 -27.61
CA TYR A 8 23.33 -45.14 -26.39
C TYR A 8 24.77 -45.27 -25.90
N ARG A 9 25.50 -44.16 -25.87
CA ARG A 9 26.92 -44.11 -25.45
C ARG A 9 27.08 -43.66 -24.00
N GLY A 10 25.98 -43.28 -23.31
CA GLY A 10 26.04 -42.75 -21.95
C GLY A 10 26.67 -41.35 -21.89
N ALA A 11 27.28 -41.00 -20.76
CA ALA A 11 28.00 -39.73 -20.64
C ALA A 11 29.30 -39.79 -21.46
N PRO A 12 29.59 -38.81 -22.34
CA PRO A 12 30.84 -38.77 -23.09
C PRO A 12 32.03 -38.53 -22.16
N GLY A 13 32.79 -39.59 -21.87
CA GLY A 13 33.96 -39.53 -21.00
C GLY A 13 33.59 -39.43 -19.51
N SER A 14 34.38 -40.10 -18.67
CA SER A 14 34.24 -40.20 -17.21
C SER A 14 33.42 -39.06 -16.55
N GLU A 15 32.13 -39.35 -16.33
CA GLU A 15 31.18 -38.62 -15.48
C GLU A 15 30.62 -37.24 -15.95
N GLN A 16 30.74 -36.84 -17.22
CA GLN A 16 30.17 -35.55 -17.66
C GLN A 16 29.15 -35.67 -18.80
N PRO A 17 27.86 -35.35 -18.57
CA PRO A 17 26.88 -35.23 -19.64
C PRO A 17 27.18 -34.01 -20.52
N ALA A 18 26.69 -34.04 -21.75
CA ALA A 18 26.74 -32.92 -22.67
C ALA A 18 26.04 -31.69 -22.05
N VAL A 19 26.68 -30.52 -22.14
CA VAL A 19 26.16 -29.29 -21.56
C VAL A 19 25.45 -28.50 -22.64
N LEU A 20 24.15 -28.30 -22.48
CA LEU A 20 23.33 -27.45 -23.32
C LEU A 20 23.08 -26.13 -22.60
N VAL A 21 23.32 -25.01 -23.27
CA VAL A 21 23.29 -23.68 -22.66
C VAL A 21 22.27 -22.81 -23.36
N GLN A 22 21.36 -22.22 -22.58
CA GLN A 22 20.38 -21.25 -23.05
C GLN A 22 20.58 -19.92 -22.34
N PHE A 23 20.85 -18.85 -23.08
CA PHE A 23 21.00 -17.51 -22.51
C PHE A 23 19.65 -16.81 -22.41
N SER A 24 19.38 -16.17 -21.27
CA SER A 24 18.16 -15.39 -21.06
C SER A 24 18.01 -14.23 -22.05
N ASN A 25 19.14 -13.68 -22.52
CA ASN A 25 19.20 -12.48 -23.35
C ASN A 25 19.17 -12.77 -24.87
N GLY A 26 18.88 -14.01 -25.28
CA GLY A 26 18.82 -14.41 -26.68
C GLY A 26 20.05 -15.19 -27.16
N ARG A 27 20.34 -15.15 -28.47
CA ARG A 27 21.44 -15.92 -29.08
C ARG A 27 22.75 -15.12 -29.07
N LEU A 28 23.85 -15.78 -28.74
CA LEU A 28 25.18 -15.18 -28.83
C LEU A 28 25.55 -14.94 -30.30
N GLN A 29 26.01 -13.73 -30.62
CA GLN A 29 26.48 -13.38 -31.97
C GLN A 29 27.92 -13.84 -32.23
N GLN A 30 28.74 -13.96 -31.19
CA GLN A 30 30.12 -14.45 -31.27
C GLN A 30 30.25 -15.67 -30.35
N THR A 31 30.35 -16.86 -30.96
CA THR A 31 30.43 -18.13 -30.22
C THR A 31 31.87 -18.53 -29.85
N GLY A 32 32.87 -17.91 -30.49
CA GLY A 32 34.27 -18.33 -30.38
C GLY A 32 35.08 -17.76 -29.22
N SER A 33 34.63 -16.70 -28.53
CA SER A 33 35.41 -16.04 -27.47
C SER A 33 34.98 -16.40 -26.04
N MET A 34 33.96 -17.27 -25.88
CA MET A 34 33.36 -17.49 -24.57
C MET A 34 33.90 -18.73 -23.88
N ARG A 35 34.45 -18.55 -22.68
CA ARG A 35 34.98 -19.65 -21.86
C ARG A 35 33.96 -20.05 -20.81
N PHE A 36 33.63 -21.34 -20.80
CA PHE A 36 32.75 -21.95 -19.81
C PHE A 36 33.54 -22.69 -18.74
N THR A 37 33.18 -22.48 -17.48
CA THR A 37 33.73 -23.21 -16.33
C THR A 37 32.60 -23.92 -15.60
N VAL A 38 32.74 -25.24 -15.44
CA VAL A 38 31.76 -26.08 -14.73
C VAL A 38 32.27 -26.40 -13.33
N TYR A 39 31.49 -26.05 -12.31
CA TYR A 39 31.72 -26.43 -10.93
C TYR A 39 30.78 -27.57 -10.54
N ARG A 40 31.31 -28.55 -9.82
CA ARG A 40 30.55 -29.69 -9.29
C ARG A 40 30.58 -29.68 -7.76
N ASN A 41 29.50 -30.15 -7.14
CA ASN A 41 29.48 -30.35 -5.70
C ASN A 41 30.46 -31.48 -5.30
N ARG A 42 31.22 -31.26 -4.22
CA ARG A 42 32.19 -32.22 -3.67
C ARG A 42 31.52 -33.36 -2.89
N ASP A 43 30.31 -33.14 -2.38
CA ASP A 43 29.54 -34.13 -1.60
C ASP A 43 28.80 -35.11 -2.53
N ALA A 44 29.51 -36.14 -2.98
CA ALA A 44 29.00 -37.18 -3.87
C ALA A 44 28.22 -38.29 -3.14
N ALA A 45 28.30 -38.37 -1.82
CA ALA A 45 27.63 -39.39 -1.01
C ALA A 45 26.12 -39.12 -0.90
N HIS A 46 25.70 -37.85 -0.93
CA HIS A 46 24.30 -37.49 -0.82
C HIS A 46 23.59 -37.50 -2.19
N PRO A 47 22.55 -38.35 -2.40
CA PRO A 47 21.91 -38.52 -3.72
C PRO A 47 21.36 -37.22 -4.35
N ARG A 48 20.91 -36.26 -3.51
CA ARG A 48 20.36 -34.97 -3.94
C ARG A 48 21.42 -33.89 -4.22
N LYS A 49 22.67 -34.11 -3.80
CA LYS A 49 23.77 -33.15 -3.99
C LYS A 49 24.77 -33.61 -5.06
N LYS A 50 24.87 -34.92 -5.31
CA LYS A 50 25.75 -35.54 -6.31
C LYS A 50 25.63 -34.92 -7.70
N HIS A 51 24.42 -34.57 -8.15
CA HIS A 51 24.17 -34.03 -9.48
C HIS A 51 24.14 -32.50 -9.54
N ARG A 52 24.46 -31.79 -8.47
CA ARG A 52 24.45 -30.32 -8.46
C ARG A 52 25.67 -29.77 -9.18
N ARG A 53 25.43 -28.99 -10.23
CA ARG A 53 26.44 -28.33 -11.04
C ARG A 53 26.10 -26.84 -11.21
N ILE A 54 27.15 -26.03 -11.33
CA ILE A 54 27.06 -24.60 -11.66
C ILE A 54 27.91 -24.38 -12.90
N LEU A 55 27.35 -23.71 -13.89
CA LEU A 55 28.03 -23.28 -15.10
C LEU A 55 28.26 -21.77 -15.00
N VAL A 56 29.50 -21.34 -15.14
CA VAL A 56 29.89 -19.93 -15.13
C VAL A 56 30.54 -19.61 -16.45
N SER A 57 30.19 -18.45 -17.00
CA SER A 57 30.81 -17.91 -18.19
C SER A 57 31.06 -16.43 -18.02
N GLU A 58 32.24 -15.96 -18.39
CA GLU A 58 32.62 -14.56 -18.29
C GLU A 58 32.87 -14.01 -19.69
N THR A 59 32.37 -12.80 -19.93
CA THR A 59 32.63 -12.01 -21.13
C THR A 59 33.22 -10.67 -20.70
N GLU A 60 33.78 -9.89 -21.63
CA GLU A 60 34.36 -8.56 -21.31
C GLU A 60 33.40 -7.61 -20.58
N ARG A 61 32.07 -7.79 -20.75
CA ARG A 61 31.06 -6.86 -20.22
C ARG A 61 30.13 -7.47 -19.17
N LEU A 62 29.95 -8.78 -19.17
CA LEU A 62 28.92 -9.47 -18.38
C LEU A 62 29.42 -10.85 -17.95
N SER A 63 29.12 -11.20 -16.69
CA SER A 63 29.27 -12.55 -16.17
C SER A 63 27.93 -13.25 -16.19
N TYR A 64 27.90 -14.49 -16.62
CA TYR A 64 26.71 -15.32 -16.67
C TYR A 64 26.85 -16.52 -15.75
N VAL A 65 25.79 -16.82 -15.01
CA VAL A 65 25.72 -17.99 -14.12
C VAL A 65 24.47 -18.79 -14.45
N GLY A 66 24.62 -20.10 -14.53
CA GLY A 66 23.53 -21.07 -14.65
C GLY A 66 23.69 -22.19 -13.64
N ASN A 67 22.59 -22.61 -13.02
CA ASN A 67 22.56 -23.69 -12.04
C ASN A 67 21.49 -24.73 -12.38
N ASN A 68 21.77 -26.00 -12.08
CA ASN A 68 20.82 -27.10 -12.27
C ASN A 68 20.05 -27.46 -10.97
N PHE A 69 20.20 -26.64 -9.92
CA PHE A 69 19.57 -26.82 -8.61
C PHE A 69 19.08 -25.47 -8.02
N GLY A 70 18.16 -25.53 -7.06
CA GLY A 70 17.61 -24.34 -6.40
C GLY A 70 16.37 -23.76 -7.09
N SER A 71 15.88 -22.62 -6.59
CA SER A 71 14.65 -21.97 -7.05
C SER A 71 14.72 -21.39 -8.46
N GLY A 72 15.92 -21.07 -8.94
CA GLY A 72 16.19 -20.58 -10.31
C GLY A 72 16.43 -21.69 -11.34
N ALA A 73 16.60 -22.94 -10.91
CA ALA A 73 16.78 -24.07 -11.83
C ALA A 73 15.46 -24.42 -12.52
N MET A 74 15.55 -24.86 -13.79
CA MET A 74 14.39 -25.30 -14.55
C MET A 74 13.68 -26.43 -13.79
N LYS A 75 12.42 -26.20 -13.39
CA LYS A 75 11.63 -27.14 -12.56
C LYS A 75 11.37 -28.50 -13.24
N CYS A 76 11.72 -28.66 -14.51
CA CYS A 76 11.57 -29.90 -15.27
C CYS A 76 12.66 -30.95 -15.01
N ASN A 77 13.76 -30.62 -14.31
CA ASN A 77 14.93 -31.51 -14.24
C ASN A 77 14.71 -32.83 -13.48
N SER A 78 13.67 -32.98 -12.64
CA SER A 78 13.40 -34.25 -11.95
C SER A 78 12.53 -35.23 -12.74
N LEU A 79 11.82 -34.77 -13.78
CA LEU A 79 10.87 -35.58 -14.56
C LEU A 79 11.23 -35.68 -16.05
N CYS A 80 12.18 -34.86 -16.53
CA CYS A 80 12.63 -34.85 -17.92
C CYS A 80 14.14 -35.11 -18.01
N SER A 81 14.52 -36.11 -18.81
CA SER A 81 15.92 -36.38 -19.18
C SER A 81 16.17 -35.91 -20.60
N TYR A 82 17.26 -35.18 -20.82
CA TYR A 82 17.63 -34.67 -22.14
C TYR A 82 18.78 -35.50 -22.73
N PHE A 83 18.76 -35.67 -24.04
CA PHE A 83 19.79 -36.39 -24.77
C PHE A 83 20.18 -35.60 -26.02
N VAL A 84 21.46 -35.65 -26.37
CA VAL A 84 22.00 -35.11 -27.62
C VAL A 84 22.37 -36.28 -28.52
N GLY A 85 21.76 -36.31 -29.70
CA GLY A 85 22.04 -37.30 -30.75
C GLY A 85 22.99 -36.74 -31.80
N VAL A 86 24.09 -37.43 -32.07
CA VAL A 86 24.98 -37.16 -33.21
C VAL A 86 24.71 -38.25 -34.26
N LEU A 87 24.13 -37.87 -35.39
CA LEU A 87 23.84 -38.78 -36.49
C LEU A 87 24.93 -38.69 -37.55
N ASP A 88 25.60 -39.80 -37.78
CA ASP A 88 26.44 -39.97 -38.97
C ASP A 88 25.55 -40.37 -40.16
N LYS A 89 25.48 -39.50 -41.17
CA LYS A 89 24.60 -39.66 -42.33
C LYS A 89 25.11 -40.75 -43.28
N ASP A 90 26.41 -41.01 -43.29
CA ASP A 90 27.03 -41.96 -44.22
C ASP A 90 26.89 -43.39 -43.70
N SER A 91 27.04 -43.61 -42.39
CA SER A 91 26.85 -44.92 -41.75
C SER A 91 25.42 -45.19 -41.26
N GLY A 92 24.57 -44.17 -41.18
CA GLY A 92 23.21 -44.27 -40.64
C GLY A 92 23.14 -44.60 -39.14
N GLN A 93 24.25 -44.41 -38.41
CA GLN A 93 24.34 -44.66 -36.98
C GLN A 93 24.16 -43.36 -36.18
N MET A 94 23.29 -43.40 -35.17
CA MET A 94 23.06 -42.28 -34.25
C MET A 94 23.67 -42.59 -32.88
N GLU A 95 24.61 -41.76 -32.44
CA GLU A 95 25.17 -41.83 -31.08
C GLU A 95 24.40 -40.88 -30.15
N VAL A 96 23.87 -41.44 -29.06
CA VAL A 96 23.05 -40.68 -28.10
C VAL A 96 23.80 -40.50 -26.78
N TYR A 97 23.91 -39.25 -26.35
CA TYR A 97 24.64 -38.80 -25.16
C TYR A 97 23.68 -38.14 -24.16
N ASN A 98 23.90 -38.37 -22.87
CA ASN A 98 23.15 -37.65 -21.82
C ASN A 98 23.45 -36.15 -21.90
N ALA A 99 22.42 -35.32 -21.69
CA ALA A 99 22.57 -33.87 -21.70
C ALA A 99 21.94 -33.21 -20.48
N GLU A 100 22.61 -32.18 -19.97
CA GLU A 100 22.12 -31.28 -18.93
C GLU A 100 21.91 -29.88 -19.54
N ILE A 101 20.73 -29.29 -19.30
CA ILE A 101 20.40 -27.94 -19.77
C ILE A 101 20.66 -26.93 -18.65
N PHE A 102 21.38 -25.86 -18.97
CA PHE A 102 21.66 -24.73 -18.09
C PHE A 102 21.06 -23.45 -18.69
N ASN A 103 20.20 -22.79 -17.91
CA ASN A 103 19.75 -21.44 -18.21
C ASN A 103 20.74 -20.44 -17.63
N MET A 104 21.42 -19.71 -18.50
CA MET A 104 22.41 -18.70 -18.13
C MET A 104 21.73 -17.36 -17.92
N GLN A 105 21.88 -16.81 -16.72
CA GLN A 105 21.39 -15.49 -16.35
C GLN A 105 22.56 -14.52 -16.15
N PRO A 106 22.45 -13.25 -16.59
CA PRO A 106 23.48 -12.25 -16.36
C PRO A 106 23.54 -11.91 -14.86
N LEU A 107 24.72 -12.04 -14.27
CA LEU A 107 25.04 -11.51 -12.96
C LEU A 107 25.32 -10.02 -13.12
N LEU A 108 24.29 -9.21 -12.91
CA LEU A 108 24.45 -7.76 -12.78
C LEU A 108 25.05 -7.50 -11.39
N SER A 109 26.14 -6.71 -11.32
CA SER A 109 26.90 -6.46 -10.09
C SER A 109 26.06 -5.91 -8.93
N ASP A 110 24.87 -5.37 -9.21
CA ASP A 110 23.89 -4.91 -8.22
C ASP A 110 23.05 -6.02 -7.56
N ASN A 111 23.12 -7.27 -8.05
CA ASN A 111 22.30 -8.39 -7.58
C ASN A 111 23.10 -9.45 -6.79
N LEU A 112 24.16 -9.04 -6.09
CA LEU A 112 24.77 -9.89 -5.08
C LEU A 112 23.79 -10.04 -3.90
N VAL A 113 22.86 -10.99 -4.01
CA VAL A 113 22.13 -11.48 -2.84
C VAL A 113 23.19 -12.10 -1.92
N PRO A 114 23.41 -11.55 -0.71
CA PRO A 114 24.40 -12.11 0.19
C PRO A 114 24.04 -13.56 0.53
N ASP A 115 25.06 -14.41 0.67
CA ASP A 115 24.90 -15.76 1.19
C ASP A 115 24.46 -15.69 2.67
N ASP A 116 23.14 -15.70 2.90
CA ASP A 116 22.47 -15.58 4.20
C ASP A 116 22.96 -16.58 5.27
N THR A 117 23.67 -17.64 4.87
CA THR A 117 24.08 -18.71 5.78
C THR A 117 25.17 -18.29 6.76
N LYS A 118 26.06 -17.36 6.40
CA LYS A 118 27.08 -16.82 7.31
C LYS A 118 26.51 -15.77 8.27
N ASP A 119 25.61 -14.93 7.77
CA ASP A 119 24.91 -13.93 8.58
C ASP A 119 24.00 -14.55 9.62
N TYR A 120 23.39 -15.71 9.34
CA TYR A 120 22.53 -16.39 10.30
C TYR A 120 23.26 -16.79 11.60
N GLN A 121 24.56 -17.11 11.55
CA GLN A 121 25.30 -17.50 12.76
C GLN A 121 25.59 -16.31 13.67
N ASN A 122 25.91 -15.15 13.10
CA ASN A 122 26.22 -13.92 13.83
C ASN A 122 24.98 -13.15 14.34
N LYS A 123 23.78 -13.53 13.88
CA LYS A 123 22.53 -12.91 14.34
C LYS A 123 22.21 -13.21 15.79
N SER A 124 21.76 -12.18 16.51
CA SER A 124 21.27 -12.26 17.88
C SER A 124 20.08 -13.21 17.98
N TYR A 125 19.86 -13.81 19.16
CA TYR A 125 18.69 -14.65 19.44
C TYR A 125 17.38 -13.98 19.02
N ARG A 126 17.30 -12.66 19.24
CA ARG A 126 16.14 -11.85 18.89
C ARG A 126 15.93 -11.72 17.38
N GLU A 127 17.00 -11.55 16.62
CA GLU A 127 16.95 -11.48 15.14
C GLU A 127 16.59 -12.83 14.52
N LYS A 128 17.09 -13.93 15.12
CA LYS A 128 16.71 -15.29 14.73
C LYS A 128 15.21 -15.54 14.97
N MET A 129 14.68 -15.10 16.11
CA MET A 129 13.24 -15.17 16.40
C MET A 129 12.42 -14.32 15.41
N ASP A 130 12.87 -13.11 15.09
CA ASP A 130 12.21 -12.23 14.15
C ASP A 130 12.16 -12.83 12.73
N LEU A 131 13.23 -13.48 12.27
CA LEU A 131 13.25 -14.23 11.01
C LEU A 131 12.28 -15.42 11.02
N CYS A 132 12.18 -16.14 12.13
CA CYS A 132 11.19 -17.23 12.28
C CYS A 132 9.75 -16.69 12.24
N ILE A 133 9.48 -15.53 12.85
CA ILE A 133 8.17 -14.88 12.79
C ILE A 133 7.87 -14.41 11.36
N GLU A 134 8.86 -13.88 10.66
CA GLU A 134 8.72 -13.42 9.28
C GLU A 134 8.45 -14.58 8.31
N ALA A 135 9.14 -15.72 8.47
CA ALA A 135 8.93 -16.91 7.64
C ALA A 135 7.64 -17.66 8.03
N PHE A 136 7.49 -18.04 9.31
CA PHE A 136 6.49 -19.00 9.79
C PHE A 136 5.45 -18.42 10.77
N GLY A 137 5.58 -17.15 11.16
CA GLY A 137 4.65 -16.52 12.11
C GLY A 137 3.23 -16.36 11.57
N THR A 138 2.27 -16.29 12.47
CA THR A 138 0.88 -15.96 12.13
C THR A 138 0.75 -14.52 11.62
N SER A 139 -0.31 -14.21 10.87
CA SER A 139 -0.56 -12.84 10.35
C SER A 139 -0.50 -11.76 11.44
N LYS A 140 -0.97 -12.08 12.66
CA LYS A 140 -0.88 -11.20 13.84
C LYS A 140 0.56 -10.95 14.27
N GLN A 141 1.39 -11.98 14.31
CA GLN A 141 2.81 -11.87 14.70
C GLN A 141 3.62 -11.13 13.63
N LYS A 142 3.39 -11.41 12.34
CA LYS A 142 4.03 -10.68 11.22
C LYS A 142 3.69 -9.18 11.25
N ARG A 143 2.43 -8.82 11.55
CA ARG A 143 2.02 -7.41 11.70
C ARG A 143 2.72 -6.73 12.87
N ALA A 144 2.82 -7.41 14.02
CA ALA A 144 3.51 -6.87 15.19
C ALA A 144 5.02 -6.66 14.92
N LEU A 145 5.66 -7.60 14.21
CA LEU A 145 7.05 -7.48 13.80
C LEU A 145 7.28 -6.34 12.80
N ASN A 146 6.41 -6.20 11.79
CA ASN A 146 6.50 -5.10 10.85
C ASN A 146 6.29 -3.74 11.52
N SER A 147 5.36 -3.63 12.47
CA SER A 147 5.19 -2.40 13.26
C SER A 147 6.45 -2.05 14.06
N ARG A 148 7.08 -3.03 14.71
CA ARG A 148 8.34 -2.82 15.44
C ARG A 148 9.46 -2.33 14.51
N ARG A 149 9.60 -2.94 13.32
CA ARG A 149 10.62 -2.53 12.32
C ARG A 149 10.36 -1.12 11.79
N MET A 150 9.11 -0.78 11.46
CA MET A 150 8.77 0.57 10.97
C MET A 150 9.10 1.65 12.01
N ASN A 151 8.82 1.38 13.29
CA ASN A 151 9.09 2.32 14.36
C ASN A 151 10.61 2.49 14.61
N ALA A 152 11.41 1.43 14.44
CA ALA A 152 12.87 1.50 14.57
C ALA A 152 13.55 2.22 13.39
N VAL A 153 13.12 1.95 12.15
CA VAL A 153 13.65 2.65 10.96
C VAL A 153 13.28 4.14 11.01
N GLY A 154 12.08 4.45 11.52
CA GLY A 154 11.67 5.82 11.80
C GLY A 154 12.62 6.54 12.77
N SER A 155 13.05 5.88 13.86
CA SER A 155 13.99 6.48 14.81
C SER A 155 15.40 6.68 14.26
N ASP A 156 15.91 5.77 13.42
CA ASP A 156 17.28 5.88 12.88
C ASP A 156 17.38 6.96 11.81
N ILE A 157 16.38 7.06 10.93
CA ILE A 157 16.28 8.13 9.92
C ILE A 157 16.03 9.47 10.62
N PHE A 158 15.18 9.50 11.66
CA PHE A 158 14.96 10.67 12.49
C PHE A 158 16.26 11.09 13.20
N ASN A 159 16.99 10.19 13.85
CA ASN A 159 18.25 10.50 14.53
C ASN A 159 19.33 10.97 13.56
N ALA A 160 19.44 10.38 12.37
CA ALA A 160 20.38 10.83 11.33
C ALA A 160 19.99 12.21 10.78
N ALA A 161 18.70 12.48 10.56
CA ALA A 161 18.19 13.78 10.16
C ALA A 161 18.39 14.83 11.26
N VAL A 162 18.17 14.47 12.53
CA VAL A 162 18.40 15.32 13.71
C VAL A 162 19.88 15.60 13.91
N THR A 163 20.77 14.64 13.69
CA THR A 163 22.22 14.85 13.78
C THR A 163 22.71 15.76 12.65
N LYS A 164 22.17 15.59 11.44
CA LYS A 164 22.45 16.45 10.28
C LYS A 164 21.87 17.86 10.45
N ALA A 165 20.69 17.98 11.08
CA ALA A 165 20.08 19.26 11.43
C ALA A 165 20.85 19.95 12.56
N ALA A 166 21.26 19.22 13.60
CA ALA A 166 22.08 19.74 14.70
C ALA A 166 23.45 20.24 14.19
N ALA A 167 24.08 19.52 13.26
CA ALA A 167 25.32 19.97 12.61
C ALA A 167 25.11 21.28 11.82
N ASN A 168 23.96 21.44 11.15
CA ASN A 168 23.62 22.65 10.40
C ASN A 168 23.14 23.82 11.30
N ILE A 169 22.66 23.53 12.52
CA ILE A 169 22.13 24.51 13.49
C ILE A 169 23.25 25.06 14.40
N ILE A 170 24.37 24.37 14.56
CA ILE A 170 25.52 24.89 15.34
C ILE A 170 26.18 26.11 14.65
N ASP A 171 26.06 26.26 13.32
CA ASP A 171 26.53 27.46 12.58
C ASP A 171 25.49 28.59 12.50
N ALA A 172 24.23 28.33 12.86
CA ALA A 172 23.15 29.32 12.82
C ALA A 172 22.57 29.49 14.22
N LYS A 173 23.20 30.39 14.99
CA LYS A 173 22.75 30.97 16.26
C LYS A 173 21.23 30.84 16.51
N GLY A 174 20.87 30.25 17.65
CA GLY A 174 19.63 30.62 18.35
C GLY A 174 18.98 29.53 19.19
N VAL A 175 19.55 29.25 20.39
CA VAL A 175 18.96 28.40 21.44
C VAL A 175 17.62 28.94 21.99
N THR A 176 17.08 30.02 21.44
CA THR A 176 15.80 30.63 21.82
C THR A 176 14.58 30.08 21.08
N ALA A 177 14.75 29.34 19.97
CA ALA A 177 13.62 28.76 19.22
C ALA A 177 13.15 27.39 19.77
N LEU A 178 14.02 26.67 20.49
CA LEU A 178 13.81 25.26 20.85
C LEU A 178 12.82 25.03 22.01
N ILE A 179 12.41 26.07 22.73
CA ILE A 179 11.42 25.94 23.81
C ILE A 179 9.98 26.09 23.28
N GLN A 180 9.78 26.72 22.11
CA GLN A 180 8.45 26.83 21.48
C GLN A 180 8.08 25.59 20.65
N ASP A 181 9.05 24.90 20.04
CA ASP A 181 8.76 23.76 19.15
C ASP A 181 8.32 22.49 19.90
N VAL A 182 8.78 22.26 21.13
CA VAL A 182 8.38 21.08 21.92
C VAL A 182 6.92 21.17 22.39
N ALA A 183 6.34 22.39 22.45
CA ALA A 183 4.92 22.58 22.73
C ALA A 183 4.03 22.46 21.48
N GLN A 184 4.60 22.58 20.27
CA GLN A 184 3.85 22.52 19.00
C GLN A 184 3.71 21.11 18.42
N ASP A 185 4.56 20.15 18.79
CA ASP A 185 4.55 18.81 18.19
C ASP A 185 3.32 17.97 18.60
N ASP A 186 2.75 18.23 19.79
CA ASP A 186 1.45 17.66 20.19
C ASP A 186 0.26 18.30 19.43
N VAL A 187 0.40 19.55 18.96
CA VAL A 187 -0.66 20.29 18.24
C VAL A 187 -0.75 19.88 16.77
N GLN A 188 0.37 19.55 16.13
CA GLN A 188 0.40 19.18 14.70
C GLN A 188 -0.31 17.85 14.38
N ASN A 189 -0.27 16.87 15.29
CA ASN A 189 -0.98 15.60 15.09
C ASN A 189 -2.53 15.74 15.19
N ILE A 190 -3.02 16.69 15.98
CA ILE A 190 -4.46 16.96 16.15
C ILE A 190 -4.99 17.85 15.00
N SER A 191 -4.18 18.80 14.55
CA SER A 191 -4.50 19.74 13.45
C SER A 191 -4.90 19.04 12.14
N THR A 192 -4.39 17.83 11.87
CA THR A 192 -4.72 17.09 10.64
C THR A 192 -6.22 16.69 10.54
N PHE A 193 -6.89 16.55 11.69
CA PHE A 193 -8.27 16.06 11.79
C PHE A 193 -9.30 17.17 12.04
N LEU A 194 -8.87 18.35 12.44
CA LEU A 194 -9.75 19.50 12.61
C LEU A 194 -9.90 20.25 11.26
N PRO A 195 -11.01 20.98 11.04
CA PRO A 195 -11.02 22.01 10.03
C PRO A 195 -9.89 23.03 10.32
N PRO A 196 -9.39 23.77 9.31
CA PRO A 196 -8.39 24.81 9.52
C PRO A 196 -8.80 25.75 10.66
N CYS A 197 -7.98 25.79 11.70
CA CYS A 197 -8.21 26.60 12.89
C CYS A 197 -7.46 27.92 12.75
N ASN A 198 -8.13 29.03 13.02
CA ASN A 198 -7.55 30.35 13.10
C ASN A 198 -7.48 30.78 14.57
N GLU A 199 -6.31 30.61 15.18
CA GLU A 199 -6.08 30.86 16.61
C GLU A 199 -6.18 32.34 16.97
N ASP A 200 -5.87 33.23 16.03
CA ASP A 200 -5.89 34.68 16.21
C ASP A 200 -7.27 35.31 15.96
N ALA A 201 -8.35 34.51 16.01
CA ALA A 201 -9.69 34.97 15.72
C ALA A 201 -10.32 35.73 16.89
N ASP A 202 -10.68 37.01 16.66
CA ASP A 202 -11.37 37.85 17.65
C ASP A 202 -12.83 37.41 17.95
N LYS A 203 -13.41 36.53 17.12
CA LYS A 203 -14.80 36.08 17.22
C LYS A 203 -14.89 34.56 17.08
N PRO A 204 -15.83 33.90 17.78
CA PRO A 204 -16.00 32.45 17.69
C PRO A 204 -16.29 31.97 16.26
N GLU A 205 -17.03 32.77 15.49
CA GLU A 205 -17.32 32.57 14.06
C GLU A 205 -16.08 32.45 13.17
N ASN A 206 -15.00 33.11 13.57
CA ASN A 206 -13.80 33.24 12.77
C ASN A 206 -12.71 32.22 13.16
N VAL A 207 -12.92 31.46 14.24
CA VAL A 207 -12.01 30.40 14.69
C VAL A 207 -11.98 29.27 13.66
N TYR A 208 -13.16 28.85 13.20
CA TYR A 208 -13.32 27.93 12.08
C TYR A 208 -14.14 28.61 11.01
N LYS A 209 -13.49 29.25 10.03
CA LYS A 209 -14.21 30.02 9.02
C LYS A 209 -15.15 29.11 8.22
N PHE A 210 -16.35 29.62 7.95
CA PHE A 210 -17.34 28.87 7.17
C PHE A 210 -16.81 28.45 5.79
N GLU A 211 -16.07 29.34 5.12
CA GLU A 211 -15.50 29.12 3.79
C GLU A 211 -14.46 27.97 3.75
N ASP A 212 -13.78 27.71 4.86
CA ASP A 212 -12.81 26.62 4.99
C ASP A 212 -13.51 25.25 5.16
N ILE A 213 -14.71 25.26 5.76
CA ILE A 213 -15.57 24.08 5.86
C ILE A 213 -16.26 23.84 4.50
N LEU A 214 -16.80 24.90 3.90
CA LEU A 214 -17.65 24.86 2.72
C LEU A 214 -17.32 26.06 1.83
N SER A 215 -16.53 25.82 0.78
CA SER A 215 -16.10 26.91 -0.12
C SER A 215 -17.30 27.52 -0.86
N PRO A 216 -17.21 28.77 -1.35
CA PRO A 216 -18.32 29.42 -2.04
C PRO A 216 -18.90 28.61 -3.22
N ALA A 217 -18.02 27.96 -3.99
CA ALA A 217 -18.44 27.11 -5.12
C ALA A 217 -19.16 25.83 -4.67
N GLU A 218 -18.69 25.22 -3.58
CA GLU A 218 -19.36 24.06 -2.97
C GLU A 218 -20.72 24.48 -2.40
N TYR A 219 -20.79 25.64 -1.74
CA TYR A 219 -22.00 26.17 -1.12
C TYR A 219 -23.09 26.47 -2.16
N GLU A 220 -22.71 27.02 -3.31
CA GLU A 220 -23.69 27.27 -4.37
C GLU A 220 -24.19 25.98 -5.02
N ALA A 221 -23.34 24.95 -5.13
CA ALA A 221 -23.76 23.64 -5.64
C ALA A 221 -24.80 22.95 -4.75
N LEU A 222 -24.91 23.33 -3.47
CA LEU A 222 -25.91 22.79 -2.53
C LEU A 222 -27.31 23.35 -2.73
N ARG A 223 -27.49 24.41 -3.51
CA ARG A 223 -28.79 25.08 -3.70
C ARG A 223 -29.89 24.13 -4.19
N ILE A 224 -29.58 23.34 -5.22
CA ILE A 224 -30.53 22.41 -5.83
C ILE A 224 -30.89 21.27 -4.87
N PRO A 225 -29.92 20.49 -4.33
CA PRO A 225 -30.26 19.36 -3.47
C PRO A 225 -30.88 19.78 -2.12
N ALA A 226 -30.54 20.97 -1.60
CA ALA A 226 -31.12 21.48 -0.36
C ALA A 226 -32.55 22.05 -0.52
N ALA A 227 -33.03 22.28 -1.75
CA ALA A 227 -34.38 22.80 -1.99
C ALA A 227 -35.47 21.90 -1.38
N ALA A 228 -35.22 20.59 -1.30
CA ALA A 228 -36.12 19.63 -0.65
C ALA A 228 -36.27 19.88 0.87
N PHE A 229 -35.28 20.51 1.51
CA PHE A 229 -35.34 20.88 2.93
C PHE A 229 -35.99 22.24 3.16
N VAL A 230 -35.86 23.17 2.20
CA VAL A 230 -36.44 24.52 2.32
C VAL A 230 -37.97 24.50 2.39
N ASN A 231 -38.60 23.60 1.63
CA ASN A 231 -40.06 23.50 1.51
C ASN A 231 -40.65 22.29 2.24
N ILE A 232 -39.89 21.69 3.15
CA ILE A 232 -40.30 20.45 3.80
C ILE A 232 -41.53 20.66 4.69
N THR A 233 -42.50 19.76 4.59
CA THR A 233 -43.70 19.79 5.44
C THR A 233 -43.51 18.98 6.73
N PRO A 234 -44.24 19.28 7.82
CA PRO A 234 -44.16 18.49 9.05
C PRO A 234 -44.53 17.01 8.84
N GLU A 235 -45.43 16.71 7.90
CA GLU A 235 -45.79 15.34 7.52
C GLU A 235 -44.64 14.61 6.80
N GLU A 236 -43.88 15.31 5.96
CA GLU A 236 -42.67 14.76 5.35
C GLU A 236 -41.56 14.54 6.36
N ILE A 237 -41.42 15.43 7.36
CA ILE A 237 -40.46 15.24 8.47
C ILE A 237 -40.82 13.97 9.27
N THR A 238 -42.09 13.77 9.63
CA THR A 238 -42.50 12.57 10.39
C THR A 238 -42.28 11.30 9.58
N LYS A 239 -42.61 11.30 8.28
CA LYS A 239 -42.31 10.19 7.37
C LYS A 239 -40.80 9.90 7.30
N LYS A 240 -39.97 10.93 7.06
CA LYS A 240 -38.51 10.79 6.99
C LYS A 240 -37.88 10.30 8.29
N THR A 241 -38.50 10.62 9.43
CA THR A 241 -38.11 10.12 10.75
C THR A 241 -38.42 8.64 10.91
N GLN A 242 -39.60 8.19 10.49
CA GLN A 242 -39.99 6.77 10.51
C GLN A 242 -39.07 5.93 9.60
N ASP A 243 -38.77 6.44 8.42
CA ASP A 243 -37.91 5.77 7.43
C ASP A 243 -36.42 5.80 7.81
N ARG A 244 -36.03 6.52 8.89
CA ARG A 244 -34.64 6.77 9.30
C ARG A 244 -33.75 7.22 8.12
N SER A 245 -34.33 8.05 7.25
CA SER A 245 -33.72 8.45 5.98
C SER A 245 -32.65 9.55 6.13
N HIS A 246 -32.66 10.26 7.26
CA HIS A 246 -31.72 11.34 7.61
C HIS A 246 -31.31 11.22 9.08
N CYS A 247 -30.20 11.85 9.46
CA CYS A 247 -29.77 11.89 10.86
C CYS A 247 -30.75 12.64 11.76
N CYS A 248 -30.90 12.20 13.01
CA CYS A 248 -31.86 12.74 13.98
C CYS A 248 -31.67 14.24 14.21
N PHE A 249 -30.41 14.70 14.32
CA PHE A 249 -30.08 16.12 14.48
C PHE A 249 -30.68 16.97 13.36
N VAL A 250 -30.57 16.53 12.11
CA VAL A 250 -31.13 17.27 10.96
C VAL A 250 -32.65 17.28 11.01
N LEU A 251 -33.29 16.17 11.37
CA LEU A 251 -34.74 16.09 11.47
C LEU A 251 -35.30 16.99 12.58
N GLU A 252 -34.56 17.18 13.67
CA GLU A 252 -34.93 18.12 14.74
C GLU A 252 -34.74 19.57 14.27
N GLU A 253 -33.61 19.90 13.66
CA GLU A 253 -33.33 21.26 13.19
C GLU A 253 -34.26 21.72 12.05
N LEU A 254 -34.75 20.79 11.22
CA LEU A 254 -35.73 21.10 10.16
C LEU A 254 -37.08 21.57 10.72
N LYS A 255 -37.41 21.25 11.98
CA LYS A 255 -38.63 21.77 12.64
C LYS A 255 -38.50 23.24 13.03
N PHE A 256 -37.26 23.74 13.15
CA PHE A 256 -36.93 25.09 13.60
C PHE A 256 -36.24 25.90 12.49
N LEU A 257 -36.75 25.77 11.26
CA LEU A 257 -36.29 26.60 10.14
C LEU A 257 -36.75 28.06 10.33
N PRO A 258 -35.87 29.05 10.08
CA PRO A 258 -36.22 30.45 10.24
C PRO A 258 -37.23 30.90 9.17
N ALA A 259 -38.02 31.94 9.49
CA ALA A 259 -39.00 32.50 8.56
C ALA A 259 -38.35 33.29 7.41
N ASN A 260 -37.16 33.87 7.65
CA ASN A 260 -36.42 34.61 6.63
C ASN A 260 -35.91 33.65 5.54
N GLU A 261 -36.29 33.89 4.29
CA GLU A 261 -35.95 33.06 3.14
C GLU A 261 -34.44 32.82 2.99
N LYS A 262 -33.61 33.85 3.14
CA LYS A 262 -32.15 33.73 3.01
C LYS A 262 -31.54 32.87 4.11
N SER A 263 -31.95 33.11 5.35
CA SER A 263 -31.49 32.33 6.51
C SER A 263 -32.00 30.88 6.44
N ARG A 264 -33.20 30.68 5.90
CA ARG A 264 -33.81 29.35 5.71
C ARG A 264 -33.05 28.54 4.67
N ASP A 265 -32.77 29.15 3.51
CA ASP A 265 -31.94 28.54 2.47
C ASP A 265 -30.54 28.20 2.98
N HIS A 266 -29.90 29.12 3.71
CA HIS A 266 -28.60 28.87 4.33
C HIS A 266 -28.63 27.68 5.28
N LYS A 267 -29.58 27.67 6.24
CA LYS A 267 -29.74 26.57 7.20
C LYS A 267 -30.01 25.25 6.48
N ALA A 268 -30.88 25.24 5.47
CA ALA A 268 -31.19 24.04 4.68
C ALA A 268 -29.95 23.48 3.95
N ARG A 269 -29.14 24.32 3.32
CA ARG A 269 -27.89 23.90 2.66
C ARG A 269 -26.90 23.30 3.65
N CYS A 270 -26.71 23.95 4.79
CA CYS A 270 -25.82 23.46 5.84
C CYS A 270 -26.30 22.11 6.41
N LEU A 271 -27.61 21.98 6.68
CA LEU A 271 -28.20 20.71 7.16
C LEU A 271 -28.07 19.58 6.14
N TRP A 272 -28.24 19.86 4.85
CA TRP A 272 -28.07 18.86 3.80
C TRP A 272 -26.63 18.36 3.72
N PHE A 273 -25.65 19.27 3.81
CA PHE A 273 -24.24 18.87 3.83
C PHE A 273 -23.86 18.11 5.10
N LEU A 274 -24.41 18.51 6.25
CA LEU A 274 -24.24 17.80 7.52
C LEU A 274 -24.75 16.35 7.43
N ASP A 275 -25.99 16.16 6.95
CA ASP A 275 -26.57 14.82 6.75
C ASP A 275 -25.70 13.97 5.81
N THR A 276 -25.17 14.59 4.74
CA THR A 276 -24.28 13.94 3.79
C THR A 276 -22.98 13.48 4.45
N LEU A 277 -22.36 14.32 5.28
CA LEU A 277 -21.14 13.97 6.03
C LEU A 277 -21.41 12.80 7.00
N VAL A 278 -22.51 12.85 7.76
CA VAL A 278 -22.89 11.76 8.69
C VAL A 278 -23.09 10.45 7.94
N LYS A 279 -23.86 10.46 6.84
CA LYS A 279 -24.07 9.26 6.00
C LYS A 279 -22.77 8.73 5.41
N PHE A 280 -21.89 9.64 4.95
CA PHE A 280 -20.58 9.27 4.41
C PHE A 280 -19.70 8.58 5.46
N SER A 281 -19.78 9.01 6.73
CA SER A 281 -19.03 8.38 7.84
C SER A 281 -19.35 6.89 8.06
N TYR A 282 -20.54 6.45 7.64
CA TYR A 282 -20.95 5.05 7.74
C TYR A 282 -20.41 4.18 6.60
N GLN A 283 -19.99 4.77 5.49
CA GLN A 283 -19.36 4.05 4.39
C GLN A 283 -18.05 3.44 4.87
N LYS A 284 -17.89 2.11 4.79
CA LYS A 284 -16.61 1.47 5.15
C LYS A 284 -15.69 1.49 3.94
N VAL A 285 -16.10 0.84 2.86
CA VAL A 285 -15.34 0.71 1.61
C VAL A 285 -16.15 1.33 0.49
N ILE A 286 -15.55 2.25 -0.25
CA ILE A 286 -16.19 2.97 -1.35
C ILE A 286 -15.79 2.30 -2.67
N LYS A 287 -16.77 1.62 -3.28
CA LYS A 287 -16.59 0.87 -4.53
C LYS A 287 -16.98 1.66 -5.77
N THR A 288 -17.75 2.73 -5.60
CA THR A 288 -18.31 3.52 -6.70
C THR A 288 -17.70 4.92 -6.73
N LYS A 289 -17.68 5.54 -7.91
CA LYS A 289 -17.25 6.94 -8.07
C LYS A 289 -18.23 7.95 -7.43
N TYR A 290 -19.47 7.51 -7.17
CA TYR A 290 -20.57 8.30 -6.61
C TYR A 290 -21.08 7.63 -5.32
N PRO A 291 -20.37 7.76 -4.19
CA PRO A 291 -20.73 7.10 -2.93
C PRO A 291 -22.06 7.57 -2.35
N MET A 292 -22.49 8.80 -2.68
CA MET A 292 -23.71 9.43 -2.20
C MET A 292 -24.84 9.46 -3.25
N GLY A 293 -24.70 8.70 -4.34
CA GLY A 293 -25.68 8.66 -5.44
C GLY A 293 -25.56 9.84 -6.42
N HIS A 294 -26.40 9.82 -7.45
CA HIS A 294 -26.40 10.84 -8.53
C HIS A 294 -27.03 12.17 -8.11
N GLU A 295 -27.81 12.19 -7.03
CA GLU A 295 -28.41 13.41 -6.48
C GLU A 295 -27.38 14.30 -5.78
N CYS A 296 -26.23 13.75 -5.38
CA CYS A 296 -25.14 14.51 -4.78
C CYS A 296 -24.34 15.26 -5.86
N PRO A 297 -24.17 16.60 -5.75
CA PRO A 297 -23.36 17.37 -6.69
C PRO A 297 -21.94 16.82 -6.80
N GLN A 298 -21.40 16.76 -8.03
CA GLN A 298 -20.08 16.18 -8.28
C GLN A 298 -18.95 16.87 -7.51
N ILE A 299 -19.05 18.20 -7.32
CA ILE A 299 -18.08 18.97 -6.54
C ILE A 299 -18.04 18.52 -5.07
N ILE A 300 -19.20 18.24 -4.48
CA ILE A 300 -19.33 17.73 -3.11
C ILE A 300 -18.79 16.30 -3.03
N SER A 301 -19.18 15.43 -3.96
CA SER A 301 -18.64 14.05 -4.03
C SER A 301 -17.11 14.06 -4.13
N LYS A 302 -16.54 14.94 -4.96
CA LYS A 302 -15.09 15.11 -5.09
C LYS A 302 -14.44 15.59 -3.78
N LYS A 303 -15.05 16.55 -3.07
CA LYS A 303 -14.59 17.00 -1.74
C LYS A 303 -14.57 15.84 -0.75
N LEU A 304 -15.65 15.06 -0.69
CA LEU A 304 -15.78 13.94 0.24
C LEU A 304 -14.69 12.89 0.03
N MET A 305 -14.51 12.49 -1.23
CA MET A 305 -13.49 11.51 -1.62
C MET A 305 -12.07 12.02 -1.33
N ARG A 306 -11.78 13.29 -1.64
CA ARG A 306 -10.44 13.85 -1.45
C ARG A 306 -10.08 14.04 0.03
N ASN A 307 -11.01 14.53 0.83
CA ASN A 307 -10.69 15.02 2.18
C ASN A 307 -10.97 13.99 3.29
N PHE A 308 -11.86 13.02 3.05
CA PHE A 308 -12.35 12.10 4.08
C PHE A 308 -12.21 10.62 3.70
N THR A 309 -11.33 10.28 2.76
CA THR A 309 -11.00 8.88 2.46
C THR A 309 -9.49 8.66 2.43
N SER A 310 -9.10 7.43 2.73
CA SER A 310 -7.74 6.92 2.61
C SER A 310 -7.70 5.75 1.64
N LEU A 311 -6.64 5.65 0.84
CA LEU A 311 -6.43 4.51 -0.05
C LEU A 311 -6.04 3.27 0.76
N THR A 312 -6.65 2.13 0.44
CA THR A 312 -6.28 0.83 0.99
C THR A 312 -6.05 -0.17 -0.14
N TYR A 313 -5.07 -1.05 0.05
CA TYR A 313 -4.79 -2.13 -0.88
C TYR A 313 -5.44 -3.41 -0.37
N ASN A 314 -6.47 -3.90 -1.08
CA ASN A 314 -7.16 -5.13 -0.73
C ASN A 314 -7.37 -5.99 -1.98
N ASN A 315 -7.02 -7.28 -1.88
CA ASN A 315 -7.20 -8.29 -2.92
C ASN A 315 -6.86 -7.77 -4.34
N SER A 316 -5.62 -7.30 -4.54
CA SER A 316 -5.09 -6.80 -5.84
C SER A 316 -5.73 -5.54 -6.42
N SER A 317 -6.57 -4.81 -5.67
CA SER A 317 -7.16 -3.55 -6.10
C SER A 317 -6.98 -2.44 -5.06
N VAL A 318 -6.72 -1.22 -5.55
CA VAL A 318 -6.71 -0.01 -4.72
C VAL A 318 -8.15 0.47 -4.54
N GLN A 319 -8.59 0.63 -3.30
CA GLN A 319 -9.95 1.05 -2.96
C GLN A 319 -9.93 2.21 -1.96
N ASN A 320 -10.95 3.06 -2.00
CA ASN A 320 -11.11 4.13 -1.02
C ASN A 320 -11.81 3.60 0.24
N LEU A 321 -11.27 3.94 1.40
CA LEU A 321 -11.76 3.51 2.71
C LEU A 321 -11.95 4.73 3.62
N VAL A 322 -13.08 4.79 4.33
CA VAL A 322 -13.25 5.73 5.44
C VAL A 322 -12.70 5.08 6.71
N SER A 323 -11.42 5.32 6.98
CA SER A 323 -10.74 4.80 8.17
C SER A 323 -11.26 5.45 9.46
N ALA A 324 -10.92 4.91 10.63
CA ALA A 324 -11.32 5.48 11.91
C ALA A 324 -10.87 6.94 12.08
N SER A 325 -9.66 7.26 11.60
CA SER A 325 -9.12 8.62 11.58
C SER A 325 -9.93 9.57 10.69
N MET A 326 -10.36 9.10 9.52
CA MET A 326 -11.25 9.87 8.64
C MET A 326 -12.63 10.07 9.25
N LYS A 327 -13.14 9.09 10.01
CA LYS A 327 -14.40 9.27 10.77
C LYS A 327 -14.27 10.35 11.83
N ALA A 328 -13.17 10.37 12.58
CA ALA A 328 -12.89 11.44 13.55
C ALA A 328 -12.82 12.82 12.86
N LYS A 329 -12.19 12.90 11.68
CA LYS A 329 -12.17 14.11 10.86
C LYS A 329 -13.57 14.55 10.44
N ILE A 330 -14.38 13.62 9.93
CA ILE A 330 -15.78 13.91 9.56
C ILE A 330 -16.55 14.43 10.79
N THR A 331 -16.40 13.79 11.94
CA THR A 331 -17.02 14.23 13.20
C THR A 331 -16.63 15.66 13.55
N ALA A 332 -15.36 16.03 13.47
CA ALA A 332 -14.91 17.40 13.73
C ALA A 332 -15.55 18.41 12.77
N TYR A 333 -15.62 18.10 11.48
CA TYR A 333 -16.28 18.95 10.47
C TYR A 333 -17.79 19.05 10.71
N VAL A 334 -18.45 17.97 11.10
CA VAL A 334 -19.87 17.94 11.43
C VAL A 334 -20.15 18.83 12.65
N ILE A 335 -19.34 18.75 13.70
CA ILE A 335 -19.49 19.59 14.89
C ILE A 335 -19.26 21.08 14.54
N ALA A 336 -18.19 21.38 13.79
CA ALA A 336 -17.90 22.76 13.37
C ALA A 336 -19.05 23.36 12.54
N LEU A 337 -19.59 22.59 11.58
CA LEU A 337 -20.73 23.02 10.79
C LEU A 337 -21.99 23.21 11.63
N ALA A 338 -22.23 22.32 12.59
CA ALA A 338 -23.40 22.40 13.46
C ALA A 338 -23.32 23.60 14.43
N LEU A 339 -22.12 24.00 14.85
CA LEU A 339 -21.89 25.27 15.55
C LEU A 339 -22.28 26.46 14.69
N HIS A 340 -21.90 26.49 13.41
CA HIS A 340 -22.33 27.55 12.47
C HIS A 340 -23.85 27.59 12.28
N ILE A 341 -24.52 26.43 12.28
CA ILE A 341 -25.99 26.35 12.09
C ILE A 341 -26.75 26.95 13.29
N ASN A 342 -26.25 26.74 14.51
CA ASN A 342 -26.94 27.09 15.76
C ASN A 342 -26.26 28.23 16.53
N ASN A 343 -25.69 29.22 15.84
CA ASN A 343 -25.06 30.40 16.45
C ASN A 343 -24.05 30.06 17.56
N PHE A 344 -23.22 29.04 17.33
CA PHE A 344 -22.16 28.56 18.23
C PHE A 344 -22.66 27.95 19.55
N GLN A 345 -23.92 27.50 19.58
CA GLN A 345 -24.49 26.76 20.70
C GLN A 345 -25.12 25.46 20.19
N ILE A 346 -24.65 24.30 20.66
CA ILE A 346 -25.19 23.01 20.21
C ILE A 346 -25.33 22.02 21.36
N ASN A 347 -26.47 21.30 21.36
CA ASN A 347 -26.63 20.12 22.19
C ASN A 347 -26.03 18.91 21.47
N LEU A 348 -24.91 18.39 21.98
CA LEU A 348 -24.18 17.29 21.36
C LEU A 348 -24.85 15.93 21.53
N THR A 349 -25.83 15.77 22.43
CA THR A 349 -26.42 14.45 22.76
C THR A 349 -27.08 13.78 21.55
N VAL A 350 -27.84 14.54 20.76
CA VAL A 350 -28.51 14.04 19.55
C VAL A 350 -27.50 13.70 18.46
N LEU A 351 -26.51 14.58 18.27
CA LEU A 351 -25.45 14.41 17.29
C LEU A 351 -24.51 13.24 17.62
N GLN A 352 -24.28 12.98 18.91
CA GLN A 352 -23.47 11.87 19.40
C GLN A 352 -24.08 10.52 19.03
N ASN A 353 -25.41 10.39 19.17
CA ASN A 353 -26.16 9.21 18.77
C ASN A 353 -26.07 8.98 17.25
N ASP A 354 -26.23 10.05 16.47
CA ASP A 354 -26.08 10.00 15.01
C ASP A 354 -24.65 9.58 14.62
N LEU A 355 -23.61 10.13 15.25
CA LEU A 355 -22.22 9.79 14.93
C LEU A 355 -21.77 8.43 15.51
N LYS A 356 -22.62 7.75 16.30
CA LYS A 356 -22.31 6.50 17.02
C LYS A 356 -21.03 6.62 17.86
N LEU A 357 -20.82 7.78 18.47
CA LEU A 357 -19.70 8.01 19.36
C LEU A 357 -19.96 7.32 20.69
N LYS A 358 -18.99 6.56 21.19
CA LYS A 358 -19.08 5.96 22.52
C LYS A 358 -18.90 7.06 23.57
N GLU A 359 -19.74 7.06 24.60
CA GLU A 359 -19.50 7.88 25.79
C GLU A 359 -18.15 7.49 26.38
N SER A 360 -17.27 8.46 26.56
CA SER A 360 -16.10 8.31 27.42
C SER A 360 -16.59 8.38 28.86
N SER A 361 -16.75 7.22 29.48
CA SER A 361 -16.97 7.10 30.93
C SER A 361 -15.74 7.56 31.72
#